data_AF-A0AAV6RBB2-F1
#
_entry.id   AF-A0AAV6RBB2-F1
#
_cell.length_a   1.000
_cell.length_b   1.000
_cell.length_c   1.000
_cell.angle_alpha   90.00
_cell.angle_beta   90.00
_cell.angle_gamma   90.00
#
_symmetry.space_group_name_H-M   'P 1'
#
loop_
_entity.id
_entity.type
_entity.pdbx_description
1 polymer ?
#
loop_
_entity_poly.entity_id
_entity_poly.type
_entity_poly.pdbx_seq_one_letter_code
_entity_poly.pdbx_strand_id
1 'polypeptide(L)'
;MAVDLLRIIIATSYGFRGSVRRLLVADYTSPVTGRPPSAHKHFSGCVSLSGSVFCSYCIEGSVCYSGSAMSKKLLVDVDCGVDDAQAIMLALAAPNVKLLGITCVHGNTNVENVCKNTLRVLKACHKLEIPVFKGAAKPILGNIRNAGHFHGQDGLGDAPDPNAPGLDLIQAEGAVSAMIRIVNENPGEVSLVAMAPLTNLALAVRMDPSLPSKLRGLFIMGGNTESRGNTTVCSEFNFAADPEAAYIVLNEYQCPTYLACWEFTCYSKLSWVRRSYTVGFYNTFHGT
;
A
#
# COMPACT_ATOMS: atom_id res chain seq x y z
N MET A 1 0.67 -3.73 17.66
CA MET A 1 0.13 -4.48 16.49
C MET A 1 -0.55 -3.61 15.43
N ALA A 2 -1.49 -2.70 15.78
CA ALA A 2 -2.19 -1.90 14.77
C ALA A 2 -1.32 -0.84 14.08
N VAL A 3 -0.49 -0.15 14.85
CA VAL A 3 0.50 0.81 14.35
C VAL A 3 1.61 0.09 13.57
N ASP A 4 1.93 -1.16 13.91
CA ASP A 4 3.01 -1.92 13.27
C ASP A 4 2.69 -2.30 11.83
N LEU A 5 1.46 -2.71 11.52
CA LEU A 5 1.07 -3.03 10.15
C LEU A 5 1.06 -1.78 9.25
N LEU A 6 0.53 -0.65 9.75
CA LEU A 6 0.56 0.63 9.04
C LEU A 6 2.00 1.14 8.86
N ARG A 7 2.86 0.95 9.87
CA ARG A 7 4.30 1.21 9.75
C ARG A 7 4.98 0.31 8.72
N ILE A 8 4.60 -0.96 8.62
CA ILE A 8 5.15 -1.88 7.61
C ILE A 8 4.68 -1.47 6.22
N ILE A 9 3.38 -1.24 6.02
CA ILE A 9 2.78 -0.76 4.76
C ILE A 9 3.52 0.49 4.28
N ILE A 10 3.77 1.45 5.17
CA ILE A 10 4.48 2.66 4.81
C ILE A 10 5.99 2.43 4.61
N ALA A 11 6.63 1.62 5.44
CA ALA A 11 8.05 1.32 5.33
C ALA A 11 8.42 0.57 4.05
N THR A 12 7.51 -0.24 3.50
CA THR A 12 7.73 -0.95 2.25
C THR A 12 7.73 -0.04 1.02
N SER A 13 7.27 1.21 1.16
CA SER A 13 7.11 2.17 0.06
C SER A 13 8.44 2.65 -0.57
N TYR A 14 9.62 2.34 0.00
CA TYR A 14 10.89 2.81 -0.63
C TYR A 14 12.04 1.80 -0.64
N GLY A 15 11.74 0.50 -0.52
CA GLY A 15 12.74 -0.56 -0.43
C GLY A 15 13.51 -0.92 -1.71
N PHE A 16 13.26 -0.29 -2.85
CA PHE A 16 13.72 -0.77 -4.17
C PHE A 16 14.81 0.12 -4.80
N ARG A 17 16.06 -0.35 -4.79
CA ARG A 17 17.06 -0.01 -5.82
C ARG A 17 17.33 -1.26 -6.67
N GLY A 18 17.15 -1.15 -7.99
CA GLY A 18 17.64 -2.12 -8.98
C GLY A 18 16.56 -2.82 -9.83
N SER A 19 16.63 -2.58 -11.15
CA SER A 19 15.99 -3.28 -12.28
C SER A 19 14.50 -3.65 -12.16
N VAL A 20 13.66 -2.76 -12.67
CA VAL A 20 12.19 -2.79 -12.67
C VAL A 20 11.56 -3.76 -13.71
N ARG A 21 12.35 -4.54 -14.45
CA ARG A 21 11.88 -5.25 -15.66
C ARG A 21 11.06 -6.55 -15.46
N ARG A 22 10.73 -7.00 -14.24
CA ARG A 22 10.10 -8.33 -14.04
C ARG A 22 9.09 -8.40 -12.89
N LEU A 23 8.18 -7.44 -12.76
CA LEU A 23 7.08 -7.61 -11.79
C LEU A 23 5.82 -8.26 -12.37
N LEU A 24 5.62 -8.26 -13.71
CA LEU A 24 4.34 -8.71 -14.30
C LEU A 24 4.45 -9.74 -15.45
N VAL A 25 5.63 -10.25 -15.77
CA VAL A 25 5.77 -11.32 -16.78
C VAL A 25 6.10 -12.63 -16.07
N ALA A 26 5.07 -13.36 -15.68
CA ALA A 26 5.17 -14.77 -15.36
C ALA A 26 4.60 -15.56 -16.55
N ASP A 27 5.38 -15.68 -17.62
CA ASP A 27 5.13 -16.66 -18.66
C ASP A 27 5.47 -18.06 -18.13
N TYR A 28 4.47 -18.93 -18.20
CA TYR A 28 4.52 -20.34 -17.86
C TYR A 28 5.37 -21.10 -18.89
N THR A 29 6.57 -21.52 -18.53
CA THR A 29 7.21 -22.72 -19.12
C THR A 29 8.16 -23.36 -18.10
N SER A 30 7.69 -24.41 -17.41
CA SER A 30 8.58 -25.41 -16.81
C SER A 30 9.17 -26.30 -17.91
N PRO A 31 10.42 -26.78 -17.74
CA PRO A 31 10.55 -28.17 -17.32
C PRO A 31 11.48 -28.31 -16.11
N VAL A 32 10.96 -28.94 -15.07
CA VAL A 32 11.71 -29.36 -13.89
C VAL A 32 12.49 -30.63 -14.25
N THR A 33 13.81 -30.52 -14.40
CA THR A 33 14.73 -31.67 -14.29
C THR A 33 15.87 -31.30 -13.36
N GLY A 34 15.84 -31.80 -12.12
CA GLY A 34 16.92 -31.63 -11.16
C GLY A 34 16.59 -32.31 -9.83
N ARG A 35 17.17 -33.50 -9.62
CA ARG A 35 17.03 -34.32 -8.40
C ARG A 35 17.50 -33.55 -7.14
N PRO A 36 16.85 -33.74 -5.98
CA PRO A 36 17.43 -33.33 -4.71
C PRO A 36 18.48 -34.36 -4.23
N PRO A 37 19.52 -33.95 -3.48
CA PRO A 37 20.41 -34.90 -2.82
C PRO A 37 19.68 -35.55 -1.63
N SER A 38 19.61 -36.87 -1.68
CA SER A 38 19.51 -37.81 -0.55
C SER A 38 20.59 -37.51 0.51
N ALA A 39 20.53 -37.88 1.78
CA ALA A 39 19.59 -38.53 2.68
C ALA A 39 20.38 -38.65 4.01
N HIS A 40 19.71 -38.78 5.16
CA HIS A 40 20.03 -39.86 6.11
C HIS A 40 19.00 -39.95 7.26
N LYS A 41 18.36 -41.14 7.31
CA LYS A 41 18.13 -42.05 8.47
C LYS A 41 17.26 -41.49 9.63
N HIS A 42 16.24 -42.17 10.17
CA HIS A 42 15.84 -43.59 10.11
C HIS A 42 14.48 -43.79 10.85
N PHE A 43 13.69 -44.79 10.42
CA PHE A 43 12.68 -45.60 11.14
C PHE A 43 11.41 -44.90 11.71
N SER A 44 10.19 -45.45 11.70
CA SER A 44 9.59 -46.71 11.21
C SER A 44 8.05 -46.54 11.28
N GLY A 45 7.30 -47.20 10.39
CA GLY A 45 5.90 -47.57 10.61
C GLY A 45 4.83 -46.58 10.14
N CYS A 46 4.29 -46.79 8.93
CA CYS A 46 3.01 -46.22 8.52
C CYS A 46 2.05 -47.39 8.21
N VAL A 47 1.11 -47.61 9.12
CA VAL A 47 -0.11 -48.37 8.85
C VAL A 47 -1.18 -47.32 8.59
N SER A 48 -1.68 -47.31 7.35
CA SER A 48 -2.88 -46.56 6.98
C SER A 48 -4.09 -47.20 7.66
N LEU A 49 -4.83 -46.44 8.46
CA LEU A 49 -6.26 -46.65 8.69
C LEU A 49 -6.88 -45.33 9.19
N SER A 50 -7.81 -44.83 8.36
CA SER A 50 -8.99 -44.01 8.67
C SER A 50 -9.13 -43.38 10.07
N GLY A 51 -9.45 -42.09 10.09
CA GLY A 51 -10.22 -41.50 11.18
C GLY A 51 -9.58 -40.24 11.76
N SER A 52 -10.37 -39.18 11.76
CA SER A 52 -10.14 -37.91 12.41
C SER A 52 -9.55 -38.07 13.82
N VAL A 53 -8.38 -37.49 14.08
CA VAL A 53 -7.87 -37.30 15.45
C VAL A 53 -7.41 -35.85 15.58
N PHE A 54 -8.21 -35.10 16.32
CA PHE A 54 -7.83 -33.87 17.00
C PHE A 54 -6.50 -34.09 17.75
N CYS A 55 -5.45 -33.33 17.43
CA CYS A 55 -4.29 -33.21 18.31
C CYS A 55 -4.38 -31.89 19.05
N SER A 56 -4.87 -32.00 20.28
CA SER A 56 -4.88 -30.98 21.30
C SER A 56 -3.45 -30.80 21.83
N TYR A 57 -2.86 -29.64 21.58
CA TYR A 57 -1.82 -29.10 22.44
C TYR A 57 -2.39 -27.84 23.10
N CYS A 58 -3.18 -28.07 24.15
CA CYS A 58 -3.53 -27.05 25.12
C CYS A 58 -2.25 -26.59 25.83
N ILE A 59 -1.73 -25.43 25.45
CA ILE A 59 -0.94 -24.62 26.38
C ILE A 59 -1.95 -23.92 27.29
N GLU A 60 -1.95 -24.33 28.56
CA GLU A 60 -2.76 -23.75 29.62
C GLU A 60 -2.55 -22.23 29.71
N GLY A 61 -3.65 -21.47 29.71
CA GLY A 61 -3.65 -20.07 30.18
C GLY A 61 -3.80 -18.96 29.15
N SER A 62 -4.31 -19.22 27.94
CA SER A 62 -4.75 -18.13 27.04
C SER A 62 -6.25 -18.07 26.99
N VAL A 63 -6.83 -17.07 27.67
CA VAL A 63 -8.21 -16.65 27.48
C VAL A 63 -8.46 -16.51 25.98
N CYS A 64 -9.37 -17.32 25.44
CA CYS A 64 -9.90 -17.12 24.09
C CYS A 64 -10.63 -15.79 24.09
N TYR A 65 -9.93 -14.70 23.73
CA TYR A 65 -10.56 -13.41 23.56
C TYR A 65 -11.42 -13.50 22.30
N SER A 66 -12.69 -13.90 22.46
CA SER A 66 -13.73 -13.67 21.45
C SER A 66 -14.12 -12.18 21.48
N GLY A 67 -13.14 -11.29 21.42
CA GLY A 67 -13.37 -9.92 21.03
C GLY A 67 -13.43 -9.95 19.51
N SER A 68 -14.56 -9.54 18.92
CA SER A 68 -14.56 -9.15 17.52
C SER A 68 -13.44 -8.13 17.35
N ALA A 69 -12.31 -8.51 16.74
CA ALA A 69 -11.27 -7.57 16.42
C ALA A 69 -11.90 -6.56 15.45
N MET A 70 -12.24 -5.37 15.95
CA MET A 70 -12.90 -4.34 15.15
C MET A 70 -12.07 -4.11 13.90
N SER A 71 -12.66 -4.39 12.73
CA SER A 71 -11.98 -4.24 11.45
C SER A 71 -11.54 -2.78 11.27
N LYS A 72 -10.27 -2.57 10.96
CA LYS A 72 -9.69 -1.24 10.80
C LYS A 72 -10.10 -0.68 9.45
N LYS A 73 -10.87 0.40 9.47
CA LYS A 73 -11.28 1.12 8.27
C LYS A 73 -10.13 1.99 7.78
N LEU A 74 -9.59 1.67 6.61
CA LEU A 74 -8.53 2.45 5.96
C LEU A 74 -9.09 3.20 4.75
N LEU A 75 -8.67 4.45 4.60
CA LEU A 75 -8.71 5.18 3.34
C LEU A 75 -7.26 5.45 2.95
N VAL A 76 -6.88 5.17 1.70
CA VAL A 76 -5.48 5.26 1.27
C VAL A 76 -5.38 6.26 0.12
N ASP A 77 -4.45 7.20 0.22
CA ASP A 77 -4.12 8.20 -0.81
C ASP A 77 -2.76 7.90 -1.42
N VAL A 78 -2.72 7.67 -2.74
CA VAL A 78 -1.57 7.11 -3.46
C VAL A 78 -1.25 7.88 -4.75
N ASP A 79 0.01 7.84 -5.14
CA ASP A 79 0.52 8.16 -6.48
C ASP A 79 1.06 6.90 -7.18
N CYS A 80 0.45 5.76 -6.82
CA CYS A 80 0.61 4.40 -7.33
C CYS A 80 1.89 4.11 -8.14
N GLY A 81 3.02 4.15 -7.43
CA GLY A 81 4.28 3.53 -7.80
C GLY A 81 4.31 2.02 -7.55
N VAL A 82 5.50 1.43 -7.74
CA VAL A 82 5.79 0.00 -7.46
C VAL A 82 5.57 -0.35 -5.99
N ASP A 83 5.72 0.65 -5.16
CA ASP A 83 5.83 0.59 -3.73
C ASP A 83 4.48 0.86 -3.05
N ASP A 84 3.71 1.84 -3.54
CA ASP A 84 2.27 1.95 -3.29
C ASP A 84 1.53 0.66 -3.66
N ALA A 85 1.86 0.05 -4.80
CA ALA A 85 1.26 -1.20 -5.24
C ALA A 85 1.45 -2.30 -4.18
N GLN A 86 2.64 -2.39 -3.58
CA GLN A 86 2.91 -3.36 -2.51
C GLN A 86 2.20 -3.00 -1.21
N ALA A 87 2.15 -1.71 -0.88
CA ALA A 87 1.41 -1.23 0.28
C ALA A 87 -0.09 -1.57 0.18
N ILE A 88 -0.71 -1.40 -1.00
CA ILE A 88 -2.08 -1.82 -1.28
C ILE A 88 -2.22 -3.34 -1.15
N MET A 89 -1.36 -4.14 -1.79
CA MET A 89 -1.39 -5.60 -1.70
C MET A 89 -1.29 -6.10 -0.26
N LEU A 90 -0.45 -5.46 0.57
CA LEU A 90 -0.29 -5.78 1.98
C LEU A 90 -1.52 -5.37 2.81
N ALA A 91 -2.11 -4.22 2.53
CA ALA A 91 -3.36 -3.79 3.17
C ALA A 91 -4.51 -4.77 2.87
N LEU A 92 -4.60 -5.25 1.63
CA LEU A 92 -5.61 -6.24 1.21
C LEU A 92 -5.40 -7.62 1.85
N ALA A 93 -4.15 -8.02 2.06
CA ALA A 93 -3.81 -9.30 2.69
C ALA A 93 -3.96 -9.30 4.22
N ALA A 94 -4.13 -8.13 4.85
CA ALA A 94 -4.14 -8.03 6.30
C ALA A 94 -5.49 -8.47 6.93
N PRO A 95 -5.49 -9.41 7.90
CA PRO A 95 -6.71 -10.11 8.33
C PRO A 95 -7.72 -9.28 9.15
N ASN A 96 -7.50 -7.98 9.36
CA ASN A 96 -8.41 -7.08 10.10
C ASN A 96 -8.40 -5.66 9.52
N VAL A 97 -8.26 -5.55 8.21
CA VAL A 97 -8.25 -4.28 7.47
C VAL A 97 -9.42 -4.29 6.50
N LYS A 98 -10.20 -3.22 6.51
CA LYS A 98 -11.22 -2.93 5.50
C LYS A 98 -10.81 -1.66 4.78
N LEU A 99 -10.43 -1.80 3.51
CA LEU A 99 -10.15 -0.66 2.65
C LEU A 99 -11.47 -0.07 2.15
N LEU A 100 -11.77 1.17 2.54
CA LEU A 100 -13.00 1.87 2.18
C LEU A 100 -12.93 2.47 0.77
N GLY A 101 -11.73 2.75 0.30
CA GLY A 101 -11.46 3.29 -1.02
C GLY A 101 -9.99 3.67 -1.18
N ILE A 102 -9.62 4.00 -2.41
CA ILE A 102 -8.29 4.50 -2.75
C ILE A 102 -8.44 5.82 -3.50
N THR A 103 -7.78 6.87 -3.02
CA THR A 103 -7.72 8.16 -3.70
C THR A 103 -6.39 8.28 -4.44
N CYS A 104 -6.44 8.76 -5.68
CA CYS A 104 -5.26 8.93 -6.53
C CYS A 104 -4.87 10.40 -6.62
N VAL A 105 -3.57 10.69 -6.54
CA VAL A 105 -3.02 12.05 -6.67
C VAL A 105 -1.83 12.05 -7.63
N HIS A 106 -1.45 13.22 -8.15
CA HIS A 106 -0.19 13.39 -8.88
C HIS A 106 1.02 13.03 -8.01
N GLY A 107 2.12 12.62 -8.64
CA GLY A 107 3.36 12.30 -7.95
C GLY A 107 4.32 11.54 -8.86
N ASN A 108 4.52 10.25 -8.60
CA ASN A 108 5.36 9.34 -9.38
C ASN A 108 5.09 9.38 -10.89
N THR A 109 3.83 9.58 -11.27
CA THR A 109 3.38 9.78 -12.66
C THR A 109 2.15 10.70 -12.68
N ASN A 110 1.57 10.94 -13.87
CA ASN A 110 0.32 11.70 -13.98
C ASN A 110 -0.85 10.93 -13.33
N VAL A 111 -1.84 11.65 -12.81
CA VAL A 111 -2.92 11.05 -12.03
C VAL A 111 -3.75 10.02 -12.81
N GLU A 112 -3.84 10.14 -14.14
CA GLU A 112 -4.51 9.14 -15.00
C GLU A 112 -3.77 7.81 -14.98
N ASN A 113 -2.43 7.84 -15.06
CA ASN A 113 -1.59 6.65 -14.94
C ASN A 113 -1.67 6.08 -13.52
N VAL A 114 -1.68 6.93 -12.49
CA VAL A 114 -1.89 6.50 -11.09
C VAL A 114 -3.21 5.73 -10.93
N CYS A 115 -4.30 6.25 -11.50
CA CYS A 115 -5.60 5.59 -11.49
C CYS A 115 -5.54 4.22 -12.19
N LYS A 116 -4.92 4.14 -13.38
CA LYS A 116 -4.74 2.87 -14.11
C LYS A 116 -3.93 1.87 -13.29
N ASN A 117 -2.81 2.29 -12.72
CA ASN A 117 -1.92 1.44 -11.93
C ASN A 117 -2.64 0.90 -10.68
N THR A 118 -3.39 1.76 -9.99
CA THR A 118 -4.20 1.37 -8.84
C THR A 118 -5.22 0.29 -9.22
N LEU A 119 -5.93 0.46 -10.34
CA LEU A 119 -6.87 -0.55 -10.84
C LEU A 119 -6.16 -1.85 -11.25
N ARG A 120 -4.98 -1.79 -11.87
CA ARG A 120 -4.18 -2.97 -12.22
C ARG A 120 -3.81 -3.78 -10.97
N VAL A 121 -3.40 -3.10 -9.89
CA VAL A 121 -3.11 -3.73 -8.60
C VAL A 121 -4.36 -4.39 -8.02
N LEU A 122 -5.49 -3.67 -7.99
CA LEU A 122 -6.76 -4.24 -7.52
C LEU A 122 -7.21 -5.44 -8.36
N LYS A 123 -7.05 -5.40 -9.68
CA LYS A 123 -7.34 -6.53 -10.57
C LYS A 123 -6.47 -7.73 -10.25
N ALA A 124 -5.16 -7.54 -10.08
CA ALA A 124 -4.22 -8.61 -9.73
C ALA A 124 -4.55 -9.24 -8.36
N CYS A 125 -5.14 -8.47 -7.45
CA CYS A 125 -5.61 -8.96 -6.15
C CYS A 125 -7.04 -9.50 -6.16
N HIS A 126 -7.74 -9.51 -7.29
CA HIS A 126 -9.18 -9.84 -7.39
C HIS A 126 -10.06 -8.97 -6.46
N LYS A 127 -9.77 -7.66 -6.43
CA LYS A 127 -10.39 -6.66 -5.53
C LYS A 127 -10.92 -5.41 -6.25
N LEU A 128 -11.44 -5.57 -7.47
CA LEU A 128 -11.98 -4.47 -8.28
C LEU A 128 -13.27 -3.85 -7.71
N GLU A 129 -13.89 -4.47 -6.70
CA GLU A 129 -15.03 -3.90 -5.99
C GLU A 129 -14.67 -2.69 -5.11
N ILE A 130 -13.37 -2.46 -4.83
CA ILE A 130 -12.91 -1.34 -4.02
C ILE A 130 -12.91 -0.06 -4.87
N PRO A 131 -13.60 1.01 -4.42
CA PRO A 131 -13.72 2.21 -5.22
C PRO A 131 -12.40 2.98 -5.31
N VAL A 132 -12.06 3.42 -6.52
CA VAL A 132 -10.90 4.27 -6.80
C VAL A 132 -11.39 5.64 -7.26
N PHE A 133 -10.85 6.70 -6.67
CA PHE A 133 -11.28 8.07 -6.91
C PHE A 133 -10.11 8.91 -7.46
N LYS A 134 -10.35 9.59 -8.58
CA LYS A 134 -9.35 10.48 -9.18
C LYS A 134 -9.28 11.81 -8.42
N GLY A 135 -8.09 12.22 -8.02
CA GLY A 135 -7.83 13.46 -7.29
C GLY A 135 -7.03 14.50 -8.07
N ALA A 136 -6.26 15.30 -7.34
CA ALA A 136 -5.52 16.42 -7.90
C ALA A 136 -4.46 15.98 -8.91
N ALA A 137 -4.51 16.57 -10.11
CA ALA A 137 -3.56 16.31 -11.19
C ALA A 137 -2.25 17.13 -11.08
N LYS A 138 -2.20 18.09 -10.14
CA LYS A 138 -1.11 19.07 -9.97
C LYS A 138 -1.02 19.48 -8.50
N PRO A 139 0.16 19.98 -8.05
CA PRO A 139 0.28 20.58 -6.73
C PRO A 139 -0.57 21.84 -6.58
N ILE A 140 -0.79 22.30 -5.34
CA ILE A 140 -1.54 23.53 -5.05
C ILE A 140 -0.91 24.73 -5.76
N LEU A 141 0.41 24.86 -5.67
CA LEU A 141 1.20 25.88 -6.35
C LEU A 141 2.34 25.23 -7.15
N GLY A 142 2.80 25.93 -8.18
CA GLY A 142 3.98 25.54 -8.94
C GLY A 142 3.73 24.49 -10.03
N ASN A 143 4.80 23.77 -10.39
CA ASN A 143 4.83 22.83 -11.51
C ASN A 143 4.92 21.39 -11.02
N ILE A 144 4.35 20.45 -11.79
CA ILE A 144 4.48 19.01 -11.55
C ILE A 144 5.96 18.63 -11.58
N ARG A 145 6.42 17.92 -10.56
CA ARG A 145 7.77 17.36 -10.50
C ARG A 145 7.77 15.98 -11.16
N ASN A 146 8.68 15.75 -12.10
CA ASN A 146 8.75 14.48 -12.85
C ASN A 146 9.55 13.43 -12.07
N ALA A 147 8.96 12.25 -11.84
CA ALA A 147 9.60 11.11 -11.17
C ALA A 147 9.74 9.85 -12.06
N GLY A 148 9.53 9.96 -13.38
CA GLY A 148 9.54 8.82 -14.31
C GLY A 148 10.84 8.01 -14.34
N HIS A 149 11.97 8.58 -13.88
CA HIS A 149 13.25 7.88 -13.78
C HIS A 149 13.25 6.72 -12.76
N PHE A 150 12.39 6.76 -11.74
CA PHE A 150 12.35 5.75 -10.67
C PHE A 150 11.30 4.67 -10.94
N HIS A 151 10.19 5.05 -11.57
CA HIS A 151 9.00 4.21 -11.68
C HIS A 151 8.62 3.83 -13.12
N GLY A 152 9.40 4.24 -14.13
CA GLY A 152 9.01 4.08 -15.54
C GLY A 152 8.12 5.21 -16.03
N GLN A 153 7.82 5.23 -17.33
CA GLN A 153 6.93 6.26 -17.93
C GLN A 153 5.49 6.12 -17.43
N ASP A 154 5.01 4.89 -17.28
CA ASP A 154 3.68 4.60 -16.74
C ASP A 154 3.61 4.69 -15.22
N GLY A 155 4.74 4.82 -14.50
CA GLY A 155 4.80 4.85 -13.04
C GLY A 155 4.72 3.47 -12.36
N LEU A 156 4.65 2.37 -13.12
CA LEU A 156 4.63 0.99 -12.61
C LEU A 156 5.53 0.06 -13.44
N GLY A 157 6.67 0.58 -13.86
CA GLY A 157 7.73 -0.20 -14.48
C GLY A 157 7.58 -0.50 -15.95
N ASP A 158 6.65 0.15 -16.64
CA ASP A 158 6.37 0.03 -18.07
C ASP A 158 6.06 -1.42 -18.50
N ALA A 159 5.54 -2.21 -17.57
CA ALA A 159 5.17 -3.58 -17.84
C ALA A 159 3.87 -3.61 -18.66
N PRO A 160 3.84 -4.26 -19.84
CA PRO A 160 2.65 -4.30 -20.67
C PRO A 160 1.53 -5.07 -19.98
N ASP A 161 0.31 -4.52 -20.05
CA ASP A 161 -0.91 -5.18 -19.57
C ASP A 161 -2.01 -5.00 -20.63
N PRO A 162 -2.10 -5.91 -21.61
CA PRO A 162 -3.09 -5.79 -22.68
C PRO A 162 -4.53 -5.91 -22.17
N ASN A 163 -4.73 -6.42 -20.95
CA ASN A 163 -6.02 -6.56 -20.31
C ASN A 163 -6.18 -5.57 -19.14
N ALA A 164 -5.45 -4.45 -19.14
CA ALA A 164 -5.55 -3.46 -18.08
C ALA A 164 -7.02 -3.03 -17.88
N PRO A 165 -7.49 -2.87 -16.63
CA PRO A 165 -8.84 -2.39 -16.38
C PRO A 165 -9.07 -1.01 -17.01
N GLY A 166 -10.27 -0.80 -17.53
CA GLY A 166 -10.66 0.48 -18.10
C GLY A 166 -10.81 1.56 -17.03
N LEU A 167 -10.58 2.82 -17.44
CA LEU A 167 -10.75 3.98 -16.57
C LEU A 167 -12.22 4.28 -16.23
N ASP A 168 -13.16 3.62 -16.90
CA ASP A 168 -14.60 3.66 -16.59
C ASP A 168 -14.93 3.07 -15.20
N LEU A 169 -14.01 2.27 -14.62
CA LEU A 169 -14.14 1.77 -13.24
C LEU A 169 -13.81 2.84 -12.17
N ILE A 170 -13.19 3.96 -12.56
CA ILE A 170 -12.94 5.07 -11.66
C ILE A 170 -14.27 5.74 -11.31
N GLN A 171 -14.45 6.03 -10.03
CA GLN A 171 -15.67 6.66 -9.55
C GLN A 171 -15.83 8.07 -10.15
N ALA A 172 -17.07 8.45 -10.45
CA ALA A 172 -17.39 9.78 -10.95
C ALA A 172 -17.17 10.88 -9.89
N GLU A 173 -17.28 10.52 -8.61
CA GLU A 173 -16.94 11.39 -7.48
C GLU A 173 -15.43 11.64 -7.43
N GLY A 174 -15.02 12.90 -7.23
CA GLY A 174 -13.61 13.26 -7.07
C GLY A 174 -13.03 12.85 -5.71
N ALA A 175 -11.73 12.57 -5.66
CA ALA A 175 -11.03 12.08 -4.46
C ALA A 175 -11.24 12.94 -3.21
N VAL A 176 -11.22 14.27 -3.35
CA VAL A 176 -11.39 15.19 -2.21
C VAL A 176 -12.81 15.09 -1.62
N SER A 177 -13.83 15.08 -2.48
CA SER A 177 -15.23 14.90 -2.05
C SER A 177 -15.45 13.52 -1.43
N ALA A 178 -14.90 12.46 -2.05
CA ALA A 178 -14.99 11.11 -1.54
C ALA A 178 -14.31 10.97 -0.17
N MET A 179 -13.13 11.56 0.03
CA MET A 179 -12.42 11.57 1.31
C MET A 179 -13.27 12.21 2.41
N ILE A 180 -13.84 13.39 2.14
CA ILE A 180 -14.73 14.08 3.09
C ILE A 180 -15.95 13.23 3.40
N ARG A 181 -16.62 12.70 2.37
CA ARG A 181 -17.82 11.87 2.53
C ARG A 181 -17.53 10.60 3.34
N ILE A 182 -16.51 9.83 2.97
CA ILE A 182 -16.14 8.58 3.64
C ILE A 182 -15.82 8.81 5.12
N VAL A 183 -15.09 9.88 5.45
CA VAL A 183 -14.77 10.22 6.85
C VAL A 183 -16.02 10.68 7.61
N ASN A 184 -16.90 11.47 6.98
CA ASN A 184 -18.16 11.91 7.57
C ASN A 184 -19.15 10.77 7.82
N GLU A 185 -19.17 9.75 6.97
CA GLU A 185 -19.96 8.54 7.15
C GLU A 185 -19.40 7.62 8.27
N ASN A 186 -18.15 7.84 8.70
CA ASN A 186 -17.42 6.96 9.63
C ASN A 186 -16.58 7.76 10.66
N PRO A 187 -17.17 8.71 11.41
CA PRO A 187 -16.42 9.61 12.27
C PRO A 187 -15.73 8.85 13.42
N GLY A 188 -14.45 9.14 13.63
CA GLY A 188 -13.61 8.50 14.65
C GLY A 188 -13.14 7.09 14.31
N GLU A 189 -13.53 6.54 13.15
CA GLU A 189 -13.21 5.16 12.78
C GLU A 189 -12.16 5.05 11.67
N VAL A 190 -12.09 6.03 10.77
CA VAL A 190 -11.21 5.98 9.58
C VAL A 190 -9.78 6.36 9.94
N SER A 191 -8.83 5.48 9.61
CA SER A 191 -7.42 5.84 9.53
C SER A 191 -7.04 6.17 8.08
N LEU A 192 -6.57 7.39 7.87
CA LEU A 192 -6.12 7.87 6.56
C LEU A 192 -4.64 7.57 6.40
N VAL A 193 -4.26 6.91 5.31
CA VAL A 193 -2.88 6.56 4.96
C VAL A 193 -2.49 7.31 3.70
N ALA A 194 -1.66 8.34 3.84
CA ALA A 194 -1.17 9.13 2.72
C ALA A 194 0.25 8.69 2.36
N MET A 195 0.43 8.15 1.16
CA MET A 195 1.72 7.65 0.67
C MET A 195 2.28 8.47 -0.49
N ALA A 196 1.63 9.61 -0.77
CA ALA A 196 1.80 10.43 -1.94
C ALA A 196 1.87 11.92 -1.58
N PRO A 197 2.07 12.84 -2.54
CA PRO A 197 1.97 14.28 -2.29
C PRO A 197 0.63 14.66 -1.64
N LEU A 198 0.69 15.47 -0.59
CA LEU A 198 -0.44 15.69 0.32
C LEU A 198 -1.54 16.62 -0.22
N THR A 199 -1.58 16.83 -1.54
CA THR A 199 -2.46 17.78 -2.22
C THR A 199 -3.93 17.47 -1.96
N ASN A 200 -4.36 16.21 -2.09
CA ASN A 200 -5.75 15.82 -1.84
C ASN A 200 -6.17 16.14 -0.39
N LEU A 201 -5.30 15.86 0.59
CA LEU A 201 -5.55 16.11 2.01
C LEU A 201 -5.65 17.62 2.30
N ALA A 202 -4.70 18.39 1.77
CA ALA A 202 -4.70 19.84 1.94
C ALA A 202 -5.96 20.49 1.34
N LEU A 203 -6.43 20.02 0.18
CA LEU A 203 -7.70 20.45 -0.40
C LEU A 203 -8.90 20.00 0.46
N ALA A 204 -8.86 18.78 0.98
CA ALA A 204 -9.95 18.23 1.79
C ALA A 204 -10.16 19.01 3.10
N VAL A 205 -9.10 19.33 3.83
CA VAL A 205 -9.21 20.16 5.06
C VAL A 205 -9.60 21.60 4.76
N ARG A 206 -9.26 22.13 3.57
CA ARG A 206 -9.70 23.47 3.15
C ARG A 206 -11.18 23.51 2.77
N MET A 207 -11.73 22.41 2.27
CA MET A 207 -13.16 22.26 1.98
C MET A 207 -13.99 21.90 3.23
N ASP A 208 -13.46 21.06 4.12
CA ASP A 208 -14.06 20.72 5.41
C ASP A 208 -13.01 20.84 6.54
N PRO A 209 -12.92 22.01 7.20
CA PRO A 209 -11.98 22.23 8.30
C PRO A 209 -12.18 21.32 9.51
N SER A 210 -13.34 20.68 9.64
CA SER A 210 -13.60 19.71 10.71
C SER A 210 -13.13 18.29 10.38
N LEU A 211 -12.72 18.03 9.13
CA LEU A 211 -12.27 16.71 8.69
C LEU A 211 -11.22 16.07 9.61
N PRO A 212 -10.16 16.77 10.07
CA PRO A 212 -9.13 16.13 10.87
C PRO A 212 -9.66 15.60 12.20
N SER A 213 -10.57 16.32 12.87
CA SER A 213 -11.10 15.87 14.17
C SER A 213 -11.99 14.62 14.07
N LYS A 214 -12.44 14.28 12.85
CA LYS A 214 -13.22 13.08 12.54
C LYS A 214 -12.35 11.88 12.15
N LEU A 215 -11.04 12.04 11.99
CA LEU A 215 -10.14 10.93 11.71
C LEU A 215 -9.77 10.19 13.00
N ARG A 216 -9.69 8.86 12.92
CA ARG A 216 -9.08 8.04 13.97
C ARG A 216 -7.58 8.31 14.09
N GLY A 217 -6.94 8.55 12.95
CA GLY A 217 -5.53 8.90 12.86
C GLY A 217 -5.08 9.07 11.41
N LEU A 218 -4.01 9.82 11.24
CA LEU A 218 -3.37 10.10 9.96
C LEU A 218 -1.97 9.49 9.94
N PHE A 219 -1.66 8.76 8.88
CA PHE A 219 -0.35 8.14 8.69
C PHE A 219 0.22 8.63 7.37
N ILE A 220 1.39 9.26 7.42
CA ILE A 220 2.02 9.91 6.27
C ILE A 220 3.34 9.21 5.97
N MET A 221 3.53 8.79 4.72
CA MET A 221 4.85 8.55 4.16
C MET A 221 5.35 9.85 3.56
N GLY A 222 6.42 10.38 4.13
CA GLY A 222 7.09 11.53 3.55
C GLY A 222 7.84 12.36 4.56
N GLY A 223 8.58 13.33 4.03
CA GLY A 223 9.45 14.18 4.80
C GLY A 223 10.71 13.45 5.26
N ASN A 224 11.57 14.20 5.94
CA ASN A 224 12.82 13.70 6.51
C ASN A 224 13.09 14.46 7.82
N THR A 225 13.83 13.83 8.73
CA THR A 225 14.17 14.41 10.04
C THR A 225 15.64 14.78 10.14
N GLU A 226 16.51 14.11 9.39
CA GLU A 226 17.95 14.32 9.39
C GLU A 226 18.40 15.25 8.25
N SER A 227 17.45 15.91 7.56
CA SER A 227 17.69 16.70 6.35
C SER A 227 18.36 15.89 5.23
N ARG A 228 18.10 14.58 5.18
CA ARG A 228 18.60 13.68 4.12
C ARG A 228 17.50 13.47 3.11
N GLY A 229 17.57 14.19 1.99
CA GLY A 229 16.61 14.07 0.91
C GLY A 229 16.88 12.89 -0.04
N ASN A 230 15.84 12.46 -0.74
CA ASN A 230 15.93 11.55 -1.89
C ASN A 230 15.77 12.29 -3.24
N THR A 231 15.31 13.55 -3.16
CA THR A 231 14.85 14.34 -4.30
C THR A 231 15.72 15.57 -4.51
N THR A 232 15.91 16.35 -3.44
CA THR A 232 17.02 17.30 -3.36
C THR A 232 17.96 16.84 -2.25
N VAL A 233 19.00 17.62 -1.95
CA VAL A 233 19.91 17.33 -0.83
C VAL A 233 19.13 17.20 0.49
N CYS A 234 18.08 18.00 0.68
CA CYS A 234 17.35 18.11 1.95
C CYS A 234 15.85 17.79 1.85
N SER A 235 15.30 17.45 0.68
CA SER A 235 13.87 17.19 0.54
C SER A 235 13.58 15.73 0.13
N GLU A 236 12.55 15.19 0.78
CA GLU A 236 11.90 13.94 0.39
C GLU A 236 10.84 14.24 -0.70
N PHE A 237 10.65 13.29 -1.61
CA PHE A 237 9.83 13.42 -2.83
C PHE A 237 8.40 13.91 -2.59
N ASN A 238 7.62 13.24 -1.75
CA ASN A 238 6.21 13.57 -1.54
C ASN A 238 6.04 15.00 -1.00
N PHE A 239 6.91 15.38 -0.07
CA PHE A 239 6.92 16.72 0.50
C PHE A 239 7.47 17.77 -0.48
N ALA A 240 8.44 17.40 -1.32
CA ALA A 240 8.97 18.29 -2.35
C ALA A 240 8.00 18.50 -3.52
N ALA A 241 7.12 17.53 -3.78
CA ALA A 241 6.15 17.56 -4.87
C ALA A 241 5.03 18.57 -4.64
N ASP A 242 4.62 18.78 -3.38
CA ASP A 242 3.68 19.83 -2.99
C ASP A 242 3.99 20.32 -1.55
N PRO A 243 5.00 21.19 -1.38
CA PRO A 243 5.42 21.65 -0.06
C PRO A 243 4.36 22.52 0.61
N GLU A 244 3.56 23.26 -0.16
CA GLU A 244 2.43 24.03 0.37
C GLU A 244 1.35 23.10 0.95
N ALA A 245 1.01 22.01 0.26
CA ALA A 245 0.09 21.02 0.80
C ALA A 245 0.65 20.35 2.06
N ALA A 246 1.94 20.02 2.08
CA ALA A 246 2.59 19.46 3.26
C ALA A 246 2.53 20.42 4.46
N TYR A 247 2.78 21.72 4.24
CA TYR A 247 2.64 22.76 5.26
C TYR A 247 1.19 22.82 5.81
N ILE A 248 0.20 22.85 4.91
CA ILE A 248 -1.22 22.87 5.30
C ILE A 248 -1.56 21.64 6.14
N VAL A 249 -1.19 20.44 5.69
CA VAL A 249 -1.54 19.20 6.41
C VAL A 249 -0.90 19.15 7.78
N LEU A 250 0.40 19.46 7.90
CA LEU A 250 1.09 19.43 9.19
C LEU A 250 0.57 20.47 10.18
N ASN A 251 0.06 21.61 9.69
CA ASN A 251 -0.46 22.66 10.55
C ASN A 251 -1.93 22.42 10.97
N GLU A 252 -2.75 21.86 10.07
CA GLU A 252 -4.21 21.79 10.24
C GLU A 252 -4.69 20.42 10.74
N TYR A 253 -3.96 19.33 10.47
CA TYR A 253 -4.38 17.98 10.89
C TYR A 253 -3.99 17.68 12.34
N GLN A 254 -4.81 18.15 13.27
CA GLN A 254 -4.60 18.01 14.72
C GLN A 254 -4.99 16.64 15.29
N CYS A 255 -5.42 15.68 14.46
CA CYS A 255 -5.61 14.29 14.89
C CYS A 255 -4.27 13.61 15.21
N PRO A 256 -4.28 12.43 15.86
CA PRO A 256 -3.07 11.61 15.99
C PRO A 256 -2.43 11.37 14.62
N THR A 257 -1.27 11.99 14.40
CA THR A 257 -0.58 12.01 13.12
C THR A 257 0.79 11.35 13.27
N TYR A 258 1.10 10.42 12.37
CA TYR A 258 2.32 9.63 12.38
C TYR A 258 3.05 9.80 11.06
N LEU A 259 4.30 10.29 11.13
CA LEU A 259 5.16 10.41 9.96
C LEU A 259 6.12 9.22 9.94
N ALA A 260 6.16 8.52 8.82
CA ALA A 260 7.18 7.56 8.48
C ALA A 260 8.10 8.21 7.44
N CYS A 261 9.08 8.92 7.96
CA CYS A 261 10.03 9.71 7.18
C CYS A 261 10.92 8.82 6.29
N TRP A 262 11.56 9.45 5.30
CA TRP A 262 12.48 8.82 4.37
C TRP A 262 13.50 7.90 5.05
N GLU A 263 14.13 8.36 6.13
CA GLU A 263 15.16 7.61 6.85
C GLU A 263 14.60 6.31 7.45
N PHE A 264 13.39 6.35 8.00
CA PHE A 264 12.72 5.17 8.55
C PHE A 264 12.51 4.08 7.50
N THR A 265 12.13 4.47 6.28
CA THR A 265 11.97 3.52 5.16
C THR A 265 13.32 2.94 4.72
N CYS A 266 14.40 3.73 4.79
CA CYS A 266 15.76 3.28 4.48
C CYS A 266 16.30 2.24 5.48
N TYR A 267 15.88 2.29 6.74
CA TYR A 267 16.24 1.28 7.74
C TYR A 267 15.41 -0.01 7.63
N SER A 268 14.29 0.04 6.91
CA SER A 268 13.29 -1.04 6.84
C SER A 268 13.33 -1.81 5.51
N LYS A 269 14.53 -2.04 4.98
CA LYS A 269 14.71 -2.68 3.65
C LYS A 269 14.26 -4.14 3.66
N LEU A 270 13.42 -4.50 2.69
CA LEU A 270 13.17 -5.91 2.35
C LEU A 270 14.36 -6.48 1.57
N SER A 271 14.94 -7.58 2.08
CA SER A 271 15.96 -8.33 1.35
C SER A 271 15.38 -8.94 0.08
N TRP A 272 16.21 -9.14 -0.95
CA TRP A 272 15.76 -9.70 -2.22
C TRP A 272 15.05 -11.06 -2.05
N VAL A 273 15.57 -11.91 -1.16
CA VAL A 273 14.96 -13.19 -0.81
C VAL A 273 13.53 -13.00 -0.28
N ARG A 274 13.31 -12.08 0.66
CA ARG A 274 11.97 -11.78 1.18
C ARG A 274 11.05 -11.14 0.13
N ARG A 275 11.59 -10.38 -0.83
CA ARG A 275 10.81 -9.84 -1.96
C ARG A 275 10.26 -10.96 -2.84
N SER A 276 11.12 -11.93 -3.20
CA SER A 276 10.72 -13.07 -4.03
C SER A 276 9.65 -13.92 -3.36
N TYR A 277 9.70 -14.07 -2.03
CA TYR A 277 8.64 -14.75 -1.29
C TYR A 277 7.36 -13.90 -1.21
N THR A 278 7.43 -12.60 -0.95
CA THR A 278 6.22 -11.75 -0.82
C THR A 278 5.45 -11.66 -2.13
N VAL A 279 6.15 -11.53 -3.26
CA VAL A 279 5.55 -11.54 -4.60
C VAL A 279 5.18 -12.97 -5.02
N GLY A 280 5.99 -13.97 -4.69
CA GLY A 280 5.74 -15.38 -5.00
C GLY A 280 4.56 -16.02 -4.23
N PHE A 281 4.30 -15.57 -2.99
CA PHE A 281 3.18 -16.03 -2.16
C PHE A 281 1.82 -15.65 -2.77
N TYR A 282 1.72 -14.48 -3.43
CA TYR A 282 0.48 -14.08 -4.12
C TYR A 282 0.13 -15.03 -5.27
N ASN A 283 1.13 -15.52 -6.02
CA ASN A 283 0.92 -16.52 -7.08
C ASN A 283 0.61 -17.93 -6.58
N THR A 284 0.91 -18.26 -5.32
CA THR A 284 0.70 -19.62 -4.79
C THR A 284 -0.59 -19.79 -3.99
N PHE A 285 -1.16 -18.71 -3.44
CA PHE A 285 -2.38 -18.81 -2.62
C PHE A 285 -3.71 -18.71 -3.39
N HIS A 286 -3.69 -18.25 -4.66
CA HIS A 286 -4.90 -18.17 -5.50
C HIS A 286 -4.80 -18.96 -6.81
N GLY A 287 -3.90 -19.93 -6.89
CA GLY A 287 -3.87 -20.92 -7.97
C GLY A 287 -4.83 -22.09 -7.70
N THR A 288 -6.12 -21.90 -8.00
CA THR A 288 -7.05 -22.96 -8.43
C THR A 288 -7.99 -22.41 -9.49
#